data_AF-A0A3B1DLA3-F1
#
_entry.id   AF-A0A3B1DLA3-F1
#
_cell.length_a   1.000
_cell.length_b   1.000
_cell.length_c   1.000
_cell.angle_alpha   90.00
_cell.angle_beta   90.00
_cell.angle_gamma   90.00
#
_symmetry.space_group_name_H-M   'P 1'
#
loop_
_entity.id
_entity.type
_entity.pdbx_description
1 polymer ?
#
loop_
_entity_poly.entity_id
_entity_poly.type
_entity_poly.pdbx_seq_one_letter_code
_entity_poly.pdbx_strand_id
1 'polypeptide(L)'
;MPKKILKLMLTLTLSFIFIQPLYAASTKFIRLKDGSVLKGKVIEMSGGTYKIETPHLGIITLPENEIISISESNSAAQGDTSEKANIKKQVQQIKGDVLSNPAIMKEITNMTQNPEIMQLLSDPNLINDVMSYDPEKIESNPKIQQLMNNPDMQKLMNQLSGQLSQ
;
A
#
# COMPACT_ATOMS: atom_id res chain seq x y z
N MET A 1 38.52 -25.69 62.67
CA MET A 1 38.55 -26.02 61.22
C MET A 1 37.13 -26.34 60.74
N PRO A 2 36.72 -25.90 59.53
CA PRO A 2 35.32 -25.76 59.12
C PRO A 2 34.81 -26.88 58.19
N LYS A 3 33.53 -27.28 58.30
CA LYS A 3 32.71 -27.91 57.24
C LYS A 3 31.24 -27.58 57.52
N LYS A 4 30.65 -26.55 56.92
CA LYS A 4 29.95 -26.49 55.62
C LYS A 4 28.79 -27.51 55.46
N ILE A 5 27.62 -26.90 55.17
CA ILE A 5 26.43 -27.42 54.47
C ILE A 5 25.38 -28.10 55.37
N LEU A 6 24.19 -27.48 55.52
CA LEU A 6 22.99 -27.89 54.77
C LEU A 6 21.74 -27.06 55.16
N LYS A 7 21.30 -26.22 54.21
CA LYS A 7 19.94 -25.71 53.91
C LYS A 7 18.87 -25.67 55.01
N LEU A 8 18.17 -24.53 55.14
CA LEU A 8 16.79 -24.30 54.65
C LEU A 8 16.15 -23.10 55.39
N MET A 9 15.28 -22.36 54.69
CA MET A 9 14.48 -21.18 55.13
C MET A 9 15.10 -19.81 54.86
N LEU A 10 15.25 -19.48 53.56
CA LEU A 10 15.32 -18.09 53.10
C LEU A 10 13.93 -17.70 52.56
N THR A 11 13.28 -16.83 53.31
CA THR A 11 11.97 -16.24 53.08
C THR A 11 11.97 -15.37 51.81
N LEU A 12 11.20 -15.85 50.82
CA LEU A 12 10.35 -15.12 49.89
C LEU A 12 10.38 -13.56 49.97
N THR A 13 11.09 -12.91 49.05
CA THR A 13 10.71 -11.59 48.51
C THR A 13 10.99 -11.54 47.02
N LEU A 14 9.91 -11.72 46.27
CA LEU A 14 9.75 -11.61 44.83
C LEU A 14 9.99 -10.15 44.40
N SER A 15 11.19 -9.82 43.91
CA SER A 15 11.45 -8.53 43.24
C SER A 15 11.45 -8.77 41.73
N PHE A 16 10.26 -8.70 41.16
CA PHE A 16 10.01 -8.70 39.72
C PHE A 16 9.91 -7.23 39.29
N ILE A 17 11.05 -6.56 39.10
CA ILE A 17 11.02 -5.22 38.47
C ILE A 17 10.98 -5.45 36.95
N PHE A 18 9.75 -5.34 36.46
CA PHE A 18 9.37 -5.26 35.06
C PHE A 18 10.25 -4.23 34.32
N ILE A 19 11.03 -4.70 33.36
CA ILE A 19 11.55 -3.87 32.28
C ILE A 19 10.33 -3.53 31.42
N GLN A 20 9.84 -2.29 31.51
CA GLN A 20 8.78 -1.81 30.62
C GLN A 20 9.34 -1.78 29.18
N PRO A 21 8.68 -2.40 28.20
CA PRO A 21 9.05 -2.20 26.80
C PRO A 21 8.75 -0.74 26.43
N LEU A 22 9.78 -0.02 25.94
CA LEU A 22 9.56 1.21 25.19
C LEU A 22 8.73 0.83 23.95
N TYR A 23 7.41 0.99 24.03
CA TYR A 23 6.59 0.96 22.83
C TYR A 23 6.97 2.18 22.00
N ALA A 24 7.72 1.92 20.92
CA ALA A 24 7.91 2.86 19.83
C ALA A 24 6.54 3.22 19.29
N ALA A 25 5.98 4.31 19.80
CA ALA A 25 4.67 4.76 19.40
C ALA A 25 4.81 5.49 18.08
N SER A 26 4.45 4.81 17.00
CA SER A 26 4.50 5.33 15.64
C SER A 26 3.62 6.57 15.52
N THR A 27 4.20 7.65 15.00
CA THR A 27 3.47 8.87 14.61
C THR A 27 2.30 8.50 13.73
N LYS A 28 1.10 9.02 14.01
CA LYS A 28 -0.11 8.79 13.21
C LYS A 28 -0.50 10.04 12.43
N PHE A 29 -1.14 9.85 11.29
CA PHE A 29 -1.87 10.86 10.53
C PHE A 29 -3.35 10.75 10.88
N ILE A 30 -3.97 11.87 11.25
CA ILE A 30 -5.37 11.94 11.65
C ILE A 30 -6.07 12.90 10.70
N ARG A 31 -6.99 12.40 9.87
CA ARG A 31 -7.80 13.21 8.96
C ARG A 31 -9.09 13.60 9.64
N LEU A 32 -9.41 14.89 9.59
CA LEU A 32 -10.59 15.48 10.21
C LEU A 32 -11.69 15.77 9.18
N LYS A 33 -12.92 16.02 9.65
CA LYS A 33 -14.09 16.30 8.81
C LYS A 33 -14.00 17.58 7.98
N ASP A 34 -13.21 18.54 8.43
CA ASP A 34 -12.90 19.78 7.71
C ASP A 34 -11.86 19.57 6.59
N GLY A 35 -11.32 18.36 6.44
CA GLY A 35 -10.26 18.01 5.49
C GLY A 35 -8.84 18.22 6.02
N SER A 36 -8.68 18.76 7.23
CA SER A 36 -7.38 18.96 7.87
C SER A 36 -6.71 17.62 8.21
N VAL A 37 -5.37 17.59 8.19
CA VAL A 37 -4.59 16.41 8.55
C VAL A 37 -3.61 16.76 9.67
N LEU A 38 -3.78 16.09 10.82
CA LEU A 38 -2.91 16.23 11.98
C LEU A 38 -1.88 15.10 12.02
N LYS A 39 -0.66 15.42 12.44
CA LYS A 39 0.42 14.45 12.66
C LYS A 39 0.74 14.38 14.14
N GLY A 40 0.55 13.22 14.75
CA GLY A 40 0.79 13.06 16.17
C GLY A 40 0.60 11.64 16.68
N LYS A 41 1.02 11.40 17.91
CA LYS A 41 0.87 10.13 18.61
C LYS A 41 -0.45 10.12 19.36
N VAL A 42 -1.30 9.12 19.10
CA VAL A 42 -2.48 8.89 19.94
C VAL A 42 -1.99 8.33 21.28
N ILE A 43 -2.11 9.11 22.34
CA ILE A 43 -1.67 8.74 23.70
C ILE A 43 -2.81 8.15 24.53
N GLU A 44 -4.06 8.49 24.20
CA GLU A 44 -5.23 8.01 24.93
C GLU A 44 -6.47 8.02 24.02
N MET A 45 -7.33 7.03 24.18
CA MET A 45 -8.66 6.96 23.58
C MET A 45 -9.64 6.55 24.68
N SER A 46 -10.50 7.48 25.10
CA SER A 46 -11.46 7.22 26.19
C SER A 46 -12.71 8.07 26.01
N GLY A 47 -13.88 7.47 26.21
CA GLY A 47 -15.16 8.19 26.19
C GLY A 47 -15.44 8.95 24.87
N GLY A 48 -15.09 8.38 23.72
CA GLY A 48 -15.30 9.00 22.41
C GLY A 48 -14.41 10.22 22.14
N THR A 49 -13.31 10.36 22.89
CA THR A 49 -12.34 11.45 22.73
C THR A 49 -10.92 10.89 22.61
N TYR A 50 -10.15 11.43 21.67
CA TYR A 50 -8.75 11.10 21.42
C TYR A 50 -7.85 12.18 21.98
N LYS A 51 -6.84 11.78 22.77
CA LYS A 51 -5.71 12.65 23.10
C LYS A 51 -4.55 12.33 22.18
N ILE A 52 -4.09 13.36 21.47
CA ILE A 52 -3.07 13.27 20.45
C ILE A 52 -1.92 14.20 20.83
N GLU A 53 -0.76 13.63 21.07
CA GLU A 53 0.48 14.37 21.27
C GLU A 53 1.08 14.73 19.91
N THR A 54 1.13 16.02 19.60
CA THR A 54 1.72 16.55 18.37
C THR A 54 3.08 17.21 18.66
N PRO A 55 4.05 17.15 17.72
CA PRO A 55 5.38 17.71 17.95
C PRO A 55 5.43 19.23 18.16
N HIS A 56 4.49 19.97 17.57
CA HIS A 56 4.52 21.43 17.54
C HIS A 56 3.39 22.09 18.34
N LEU A 57 2.25 21.41 18.50
CA LEU A 57 1.07 21.95 19.19
C LEU A 57 0.86 21.31 20.57
N GLY A 58 1.70 20.35 20.95
CA GLY A 58 1.55 19.61 22.22
C GLY A 58 0.36 18.66 22.19
N ILE A 59 -0.26 18.44 23.35
CA ILE A 59 -1.38 17.50 23.50
C ILE A 59 -2.69 18.18 23.08
N ILE A 60 -3.30 17.65 22.03
CA ILE A 60 -4.60 18.06 21.51
C ILE A 60 -5.64 17.02 21.92
N THR A 61 -6.83 17.48 22.28
CA THR A 61 -7.99 16.63 22.59
C THR A 61 -9.00 16.78 21.46
N LEU A 62 -9.33 15.69 20.77
CA LEU A 62 -10.25 15.70 19.64
C LEU A 62 -11.39 14.71 19.87
N PRO A 63 -12.64 15.11 19.64
CA PRO A 63 -13.76 14.18 19.70
C PRO A 63 -13.73 13.24 18.48
N GLU A 64 -14.12 11.99 18.67
CA GLU A 64 -14.15 10.95 17.63
C GLU A 64 -15.04 11.36 16.45
N ASN A 65 -16.11 12.12 16.71
CA ASN A 65 -17.02 12.60 15.69
C ASN A 65 -16.39 13.64 14.73
N GLU A 66 -15.21 14.19 15.02
CA GLU A 66 -14.48 15.09 14.13
C GLU A 66 -13.42 14.34 13.30
N ILE A 67 -13.16 13.08 13.64
CA ILE A 67 -12.13 12.26 13.02
C ILE A 67 -12.76 11.40 11.93
N ILE A 68 -12.24 11.51 10.71
CA ILE A 68 -12.59 10.64 9.59
C ILE A 68 -11.72 9.39 9.61
N SER A 69 -10.41 9.53 9.84
CA SER A 69 -9.50 8.39 9.86
C SER A 69 -8.25 8.65 10.68
N ILE A 70 -7.70 7.58 11.27
CA ILE A 70 -6.41 7.57 11.97
C ILE A 70 -5.55 6.51 11.28
N SER A 71 -4.52 6.93 10.56
CA SER A 71 -3.55 6.04 9.92
C SER A 71 -2.19 6.14 10.58
N GLU A 72 -1.50 5.03 10.80
CA GLU A 72 -0.13 5.06 11.31
C GLU A 72 0.82 5.49 10.19
N SER A 73 1.76 6.39 10.49
CA SER A 73 2.94 6.65 9.66
C SER A 73 3.93 5.49 9.73
N ASN A 74 3.44 4.25 9.59
CA ASN A 74 4.24 3.16 9.07
C ASN A 74 4.27 3.30 7.54
N SER A 75 4.90 4.37 7.07
CA SER A 75 5.42 4.40 5.70
C SER A 75 6.83 3.81 5.73
N ALA A 76 6.89 2.51 5.98
CA ALA A 76 7.88 1.66 5.35
C ALA A 76 7.12 0.50 4.69
N ALA A 77 6.77 0.69 3.41
CA ALA A 77 6.68 -0.41 2.44
C ALA A 77 5.65 -1.54 2.69
N GLN A 78 4.40 -1.26 3.09
CA GLN A 78 3.38 -2.34 3.19
C GLN A 78 1.94 -2.02 2.77
N GLY A 79 1.68 -0.83 2.23
CA GLY A 79 0.49 -0.57 1.40
C GLY A 79 0.85 -0.66 -0.09
N ASP A 80 1.87 0.11 -0.48
CA ASP A 80 2.32 0.21 -1.87
C ASP A 80 3.06 -1.05 -2.34
N THR A 81 3.87 -1.70 -1.49
CA THR A 81 4.57 -2.95 -1.87
C THR A 81 3.60 -4.12 -2.01
N SER A 82 2.58 -4.22 -1.16
CA SER A 82 1.62 -5.33 -1.22
C SER A 82 0.69 -5.18 -2.42
N GLU A 83 0.22 -3.97 -2.70
CA GLU A 83 -0.62 -3.67 -3.84
C GLU A 83 0.17 -3.70 -5.15
N LYS A 84 1.33 -3.03 -5.25
CA LYS A 84 2.21 -3.15 -6.43
C LYS A 84 2.73 -4.57 -6.62
N ALA A 85 3.00 -5.33 -5.56
CA ALA A 85 3.37 -6.75 -5.72
C ALA A 85 2.20 -7.60 -6.20
N ASN A 86 0.96 -7.30 -5.77
CA ASN A 86 -0.23 -7.99 -6.26
C ASN A 86 -0.51 -7.63 -7.73
N ILE A 87 -0.47 -6.34 -8.08
CA ILE A 87 -0.56 -5.85 -9.47
C ILE A 87 0.52 -6.50 -10.33
N LYS A 88 1.77 -6.54 -9.85
CA LYS A 88 2.88 -7.20 -10.55
C LYS A 88 2.64 -8.69 -10.77
N LYS A 89 2.09 -9.39 -9.78
CA LYS A 89 1.70 -10.82 -9.92
C LYS A 89 0.58 -10.99 -10.95
N GLN A 90 -0.46 -10.15 -10.90
CA GLN A 90 -1.53 -10.16 -11.90
C GLN A 90 -1.00 -9.90 -13.31
N VAL A 91 -0.13 -8.90 -13.49
CA VAL A 91 0.49 -8.62 -14.80
C VAL A 91 1.34 -9.80 -15.28
N GLN A 92 2.05 -10.50 -14.38
CA GLN A 92 2.79 -11.71 -14.74
C GLN A 92 1.86 -12.86 -15.18
N GLN A 93 0.73 -13.04 -14.51
CA GLN A 93 -0.27 -14.03 -14.90
C GLN A 93 -0.88 -13.69 -16.27
N ILE A 94 -1.34 -12.44 -16.45
CA ILE A 94 -1.88 -11.94 -17.71
C ILE A 94 -0.85 -12.14 -18.84
N LYS A 95 0.44 -11.89 -18.59
CA LYS A 95 1.49 -12.14 -19.58
C LYS A 95 1.56 -13.62 -19.98
N GLY A 96 1.43 -14.55 -19.04
CA GLY A 96 1.36 -15.98 -19.33
C GLY A 96 0.13 -16.34 -20.17
N ASP A 97 -1.03 -15.77 -19.82
CA ASP A 97 -2.30 -16.00 -20.51
C ASP A 97 -2.29 -15.45 -21.95
N VAL A 98 -1.70 -14.27 -22.14
CA VAL A 98 -1.47 -13.65 -23.46
C VAL A 98 -0.60 -14.54 -24.33
N LEU A 99 0.55 -15.00 -23.79
CA LEU A 99 1.52 -15.79 -24.54
C LEU A 99 1.00 -17.19 -24.89
N SER A 100 0.11 -17.74 -24.06
CA SER A 100 -0.49 -19.05 -24.27
C SER A 100 -1.72 -19.03 -25.17
N ASN A 101 -2.34 -17.85 -25.41
CA ASN A 101 -3.51 -17.72 -26.26
C ASN A 101 -3.16 -17.23 -27.69
N PRO A 102 -3.29 -18.09 -28.73
CA PRO A 102 -3.02 -17.72 -30.12
C PRO A 102 -3.92 -16.61 -30.66
N ALA A 103 -5.17 -16.50 -30.18
CA ALA A 103 -6.10 -15.48 -30.63
C ALA A 103 -5.67 -14.07 -30.14
N ILE A 104 -5.20 -13.98 -28.90
CA ILE A 104 -4.67 -12.73 -28.33
C ILE A 104 -3.36 -12.34 -29.04
N MET A 105 -2.46 -13.29 -29.27
CA MET A 105 -1.22 -13.03 -30.01
C MET A 105 -1.46 -12.51 -31.43
N LYS A 106 -2.51 -13.02 -32.10
CA LYS A 106 -2.93 -12.50 -33.41
C LYS A 106 -3.37 -11.04 -33.31
N GLU A 107 -4.18 -10.70 -32.31
CA GLU A 107 -4.64 -9.32 -32.12
C GLU A 107 -3.47 -8.37 -31.80
N ILE A 108 -2.53 -8.78 -30.94
CA ILE A 108 -1.29 -8.03 -30.68
C ILE A 108 -0.50 -7.79 -31.97
N THR A 109 -0.42 -8.80 -32.85
CA THR A 109 0.27 -8.67 -34.14
C THR A 109 -0.43 -7.67 -35.06
N ASN A 110 -1.76 -7.69 -35.12
CA ASN A 110 -2.52 -6.71 -35.88
C ASN A 110 -2.30 -5.29 -35.32
N MET A 111 -2.26 -5.17 -33.99
CA MET A 111 -2.05 -3.92 -33.29
C MET A 111 -0.66 -3.33 -33.56
N THR A 112 0.40 -4.14 -33.59
CA THR A 112 1.77 -3.69 -33.91
C THR A 112 1.97 -3.34 -35.38
N GLN A 113 1.07 -3.77 -36.27
CA GLN A 113 1.04 -3.33 -37.67
C GLN A 113 0.38 -1.96 -37.83
N ASN A 114 -0.33 -1.46 -36.82
CA ASN A 114 -0.94 -0.14 -36.85
C ASN A 114 0.10 0.97 -36.58
N PRO A 115 0.36 1.87 -37.53
CA PRO A 115 1.39 2.91 -37.38
C PRO A 115 1.10 3.89 -36.25
N GLU A 116 -0.17 4.19 -35.96
CA GLU A 116 -0.56 5.10 -34.88
C GLU A 116 -0.22 4.50 -33.50
N ILE A 117 -0.45 3.20 -33.34
CA ILE A 117 -0.15 2.49 -32.09
C ILE A 117 1.36 2.35 -31.91
N MET A 118 2.08 2.04 -32.98
CA MET A 118 3.55 2.00 -32.95
C MET A 118 4.15 3.34 -32.53
N GLN A 119 3.56 4.46 -32.96
CA GLN A 119 4.00 5.79 -32.56
C GLN A 119 3.74 6.05 -31.06
N LEU A 120 2.60 5.61 -30.52
CA LEU A 120 2.29 5.70 -29.09
C LEU A 120 3.23 4.84 -28.24
N LEU A 121 3.46 3.58 -28.66
CA LEU A 121 4.35 2.64 -27.97
C LEU A 121 5.82 3.06 -28.04
N SER A 122 6.21 3.90 -28.99
CA SER A 122 7.56 4.45 -29.08
C SER A 122 7.81 5.60 -28.08
N ASP A 123 6.79 6.07 -27.36
CA ASP A 123 6.98 7.11 -26.35
C ASP A 123 7.59 6.53 -25.05
N PRO A 124 8.78 7.00 -24.65
CA PRO A 124 9.39 6.59 -23.39
C PRO A 124 8.53 6.91 -22.15
N ASN A 125 7.77 8.01 -22.15
CA ASN A 125 6.94 8.39 -20.99
C ASN A 125 5.78 7.42 -20.81
N LEU A 126 5.12 7.01 -21.90
CA LEU A 126 4.06 6.00 -21.85
C LEU A 126 4.61 4.68 -21.29
N ILE A 127 5.76 4.22 -21.81
CA ILE A 127 6.39 2.98 -21.32
C ILE A 127 6.73 3.10 -19.83
N ASN A 128 7.34 4.21 -19.41
CA ASN A 128 7.74 4.42 -18.03
C ASN A 128 6.55 4.41 -17.07
N ASP A 129 5.45 5.07 -17.45
CA ASP A 129 4.25 5.14 -16.62
C ASP A 129 3.60 3.76 -16.49
N VAL A 130 3.48 2.99 -17.58
CA VAL A 130 2.99 1.60 -17.54
C VAL A 130 3.91 0.70 -16.71
N MET A 131 5.23 0.80 -16.90
CA MET A 131 6.23 0.00 -16.19
C MET A 131 6.37 0.36 -14.71
N SER A 132 5.90 1.54 -14.30
CA SER A 132 5.89 1.95 -12.91
C SER A 132 4.83 1.22 -12.07
N TYR A 133 3.85 0.58 -12.72
CA TYR A 133 2.68 -0.03 -12.08
C TYR A 133 1.95 0.92 -11.13
N ASP A 134 2.00 2.23 -11.43
CA ASP A 134 1.39 3.29 -10.64
C ASP A 134 0.06 3.72 -11.29
N PRO A 135 -1.09 3.38 -10.69
CA PRO A 135 -2.40 3.68 -11.26
C PRO A 135 -2.60 5.18 -11.51
N GLU A 136 -2.11 6.06 -10.62
CA GLU A 136 -2.29 7.50 -10.77
C GLU A 136 -1.57 8.02 -12.02
N LYS A 137 -0.38 7.49 -12.31
CA LYS A 137 0.36 7.82 -13.53
C LYS A 137 -0.30 7.26 -14.79
N ILE A 138 -0.82 6.05 -14.69
CA ILE A 138 -1.50 5.40 -15.82
C ILE A 138 -2.77 6.17 -16.20
N GLU A 139 -3.58 6.57 -15.21
CA GLU A 139 -4.82 7.30 -15.41
C GLU A 139 -4.59 8.73 -15.90
N SER A 140 -3.58 9.42 -15.38
CA SER A 140 -3.29 10.80 -15.74
C SER A 140 -2.52 10.95 -17.07
N ASN A 141 -1.95 9.88 -17.62
CA ASN A 141 -1.21 9.94 -18.87
C ASN A 141 -2.15 10.01 -20.10
N PRO A 142 -2.13 11.11 -20.88
CA PRO A 142 -3.05 11.30 -22.01
C PRO A 142 -2.80 10.30 -23.15
N LYS A 143 -1.57 9.82 -23.34
CA LYS A 143 -1.26 8.84 -24.39
C LYS A 143 -1.76 7.45 -24.05
N ILE A 144 -1.81 7.11 -22.76
CA ILE A 144 -2.46 5.89 -22.30
C ILE A 144 -3.96 5.97 -22.56
N GLN A 145 -4.60 7.11 -22.30
CA GLN A 145 -6.01 7.32 -22.63
C GLN A 145 -6.27 7.23 -24.14
N GLN A 146 -5.40 7.81 -24.96
CA GLN A 146 -5.47 7.66 -26.43
C GLN A 146 -5.36 6.19 -26.86
N LEU A 147 -4.44 5.45 -26.25
CA LEU A 147 -4.27 4.02 -26.52
C LEU A 147 -5.51 3.22 -26.09
N MET A 148 -6.08 3.48 -24.92
CA MET A 148 -7.32 2.83 -24.44
C MET A 148 -8.54 3.14 -25.31
N ASN A 149 -8.58 4.31 -25.94
CA ASN A 149 -9.64 4.68 -26.88
C ASN A 149 -9.45 4.10 -28.29
N ASN A 150 -8.30 3.47 -28.58
CA ASN A 150 -8.07 2.85 -29.87
C ASN A 150 -8.95 1.59 -30.04
N PRO A 151 -9.62 1.40 -31.19
CA PRO A 151 -10.53 0.27 -31.40
C PRO A 151 -9.84 -1.10 -31.30
N ASP A 152 -8.59 -1.22 -31.73
CA ASP A 152 -7.85 -2.50 -31.65
C ASP A 152 -7.43 -2.80 -30.21
N MET A 153 -7.10 -1.76 -29.42
CA MET A 153 -6.86 -1.92 -27.99
C MET A 153 -8.14 -2.35 -27.23
N GLN A 154 -9.30 -1.79 -27.57
CA GLN A 154 -10.57 -2.19 -26.96
C GLN A 154 -10.93 -3.64 -27.27
N LYS A 155 -10.71 -4.10 -28.50
CA LYS A 155 -10.89 -5.51 -28.87
C LYS A 155 -9.97 -6.41 -28.04
N LEU A 156 -8.70 -6.05 -27.93
CA LEU A 156 -7.73 -6.80 -27.13
C LEU A 156 -8.16 -6.88 -25.66
N MET A 157 -8.59 -5.76 -25.06
CA MET A 157 -9.09 -5.73 -23.68
C MET A 157 -10.33 -6.61 -23.49
N ASN A 158 -11.27 -6.59 -24.43
CA ASN A 158 -12.47 -7.43 -24.38
C ASN A 158 -12.13 -8.93 -24.48
N GLN A 159 -11.14 -9.29 -25.30
CA GLN A 159 -10.66 -10.68 -25.39
C GLN A 159 -9.97 -11.12 -24.10
N LEU A 160 -9.14 -10.25 -23.52
CA LEU A 160 -8.44 -10.50 -22.26
C LEU A 160 -9.41 -10.68 -21.09
N SER A 161 -10.39 -9.78 -20.94
CA SER A 161 -11.37 -9.85 -19.86
C SER A 161 -12.27 -11.08 -19.97
N GLY A 162 -12.64 -11.48 -21.20
CA GLY A 162 -13.38 -12.71 -21.45
C GLY A 162 -12.61 -13.97 -21.10
N GLN A 163 -11.28 -13.96 -21.21
CA GLN A 163 -10.43 -15.11 -20.83
C GLN A 163 -10.20 -15.18 -19.31
N LEU A 164 -10.10 -14.05 -18.62
CA LEU A 164 -9.89 -14.01 -17.16
C LEU A 164 -11.14 -14.39 -16.36
N SER A 165 -12.32 -14.40 -17.00
CA SER A 165 -13.61 -14.70 -16.36
C SER A 165 -14.03 -16.17 -16.48
N GLN A 166 -13.21 -17.02 -17.12
CA GLN A 166 -13.46 -18.47 -17.28
C GLN A 166 -12.44 -19.29 -16.50
#